data_AF-A0A4Q3RMF6-F1
#
_entry.id   AF-A0A4Q3RMF6-F1
#
_cell.length_a   1.000
_cell.length_b   1.000
_cell.length_c   1.000
_cell.angle_alpha   90.00
_cell.angle_beta   90.00
_cell.angle_gamma   90.00
#
_symmetry.space_group_name_H-M   'P 1'
#
loop_
_entity.id
_entity.type
_entity.pdbx_description
1 polymer ?
#
loop_
_entity_poly.entity_id
_entity_poly.type
_entity_poly.pdbx_seq_one_letter_code
_entity_poly.pdbx_strand_id
1 'polypeptide(L)'
;MFSESGQDIRLSGETGEEYEGKIYSDKNATSSLSGKAIACLSNSTLENGNWHHRMNSIYNTDNITEVLKHFSNRDDISHLILLPYESIPNHNKDHVDNLIRYHLHR
;
A
#
# COMPACT_ATOMS: atom_id res chain seq x y z
N MET A 1 -3.11 16.95 -18.25
CA MET A 1 -3.07 15.52 -17.92
C MET A 1 -2.36 15.40 -16.58
N PHE A 2 -3.08 15.07 -15.51
CA PHE A 2 -2.43 14.72 -14.24
C PHE A 2 -1.88 13.31 -14.40
N SER A 3 -0.55 13.19 -14.44
CA SER A 3 0.09 11.87 -14.43
C SER A 3 -0.11 11.27 -13.04
N GLU A 4 -0.57 10.04 -12.97
CA GLU A 4 -0.65 9.32 -11.69
C GLU A 4 0.76 9.29 -11.07
N SER A 5 0.91 9.77 -9.84
CA SER A 5 2.22 9.82 -9.17
C SER A 5 2.61 8.52 -8.47
N GLY A 6 1.72 7.52 -8.50
CA GLY A 6 1.95 6.21 -7.92
C GLY A 6 2.87 5.34 -8.79
N GLN A 7 3.83 4.68 -8.17
CA GLN A 7 4.69 3.68 -8.81
C GLN A 7 4.11 2.29 -8.56
N ASP A 8 4.13 1.42 -9.57
CA ASP A 8 3.68 0.04 -9.40
C ASP A 8 4.68 -0.73 -8.52
N ILE A 9 4.17 -1.54 -7.59
CA ILE A 9 4.99 -2.36 -6.69
C ILE A 9 4.44 -3.78 -6.60
N ARG A 10 5.33 -4.68 -6.18
CA ARG A 10 4.95 -6.03 -5.74
C ARG A 10 5.42 -6.22 -4.32
N LEU A 11 4.49 -6.57 -3.43
CA LEU A 11 4.81 -7.03 -2.09
C LEU A 11 4.75 -8.55 -2.06
N SER A 12 5.59 -9.19 -1.26
CA SER A 12 5.52 -10.63 -1.03
C SER A 12 5.16 -10.90 0.42
N GLY A 13 4.15 -11.73 0.62
CA GLY A 13 3.78 -12.23 1.96
C GLY A 13 4.69 -13.37 2.41
N GLU A 14 4.45 -13.89 3.62
CA GLU A 14 5.20 -15.03 4.18
C GLU A 14 5.10 -16.31 3.34
N THR A 15 4.01 -16.48 2.60
CA THR A 15 3.79 -17.62 1.69
C THR A 15 4.59 -17.52 0.38
N GLY A 16 5.22 -16.37 0.11
CA GLY A 16 5.90 -16.08 -1.16
C GLY A 16 4.97 -15.59 -2.28
N GLU A 17 3.67 -15.45 -2.01
CA GLU A 17 2.72 -14.89 -2.98
C GLU A 17 2.93 -13.39 -3.17
N GLU A 18 2.85 -12.94 -4.43
CA GLU A 18 2.98 -11.54 -4.82
C GLU A 18 1.62 -10.82 -4.79
N TYR A 19 1.60 -9.64 -4.17
CA TYR A 19 0.49 -8.70 -4.14
C TYR A 19 0.87 -7.50 -5.00
N GLU A 20 0.13 -7.28 -6.08
CA GLU A 20 0.32 -6.11 -6.92
C GLU A 20 -0.40 -4.90 -6.32
N GLY A 21 0.26 -3.75 -6.38
CA GLY A 21 -0.32 -2.50 -5.93
C GLY A 21 0.48 -1.30 -6.37
N LYS A 22 0.20 -0.16 -5.73
CA LYS A 22 0.86 1.12 -6.01
C LYS A 22 1.41 1.76 -4.76
N ILE A 23 2.62 2.31 -4.84
CA ILE A 23 3.22 3.15 -3.81
C ILE A 23 3.21 4.62 -4.24
N TYR A 24 2.77 5.47 -3.32
CA TYR A 24 2.69 6.91 -3.49
C TYR A 24 3.63 7.55 -2.46
N SER A 25 4.66 8.24 -2.92
CA SER A 25 5.56 9.05 -2.10
C SER A 25 5.18 10.54 -2.12
N ASP A 26 4.38 10.96 -3.09
CA ASP A 26 3.91 12.34 -3.24
C ASP A 26 2.66 12.58 -2.38
N LYS A 27 2.72 13.57 -1.49
CA LYS A 27 1.60 13.97 -0.60
C LYS A 27 0.43 14.60 -1.34
N ASN A 28 0.62 15.01 -2.59
CA ASN A 28 -0.43 15.51 -3.47
C ASN A 28 -0.88 14.45 -4.49
N ALA A 29 -0.55 13.18 -4.25
CA ALA A 29 -0.89 12.08 -5.13
C ALA A 29 -2.39 11.96 -5.37
N THR A 30 -2.71 11.65 -6.63
CA THR A 30 -4.01 11.14 -7.04
C THR A 30 -3.84 9.69 -7.51
N SER A 31 -4.89 8.90 -7.37
CA SER A 31 -4.92 7.51 -7.82
C SER A 31 -6.02 7.30 -8.84
N SER A 32 -5.76 6.49 -9.86
CA SER A 32 -6.80 5.99 -10.75
C SER A 32 -7.46 4.71 -10.23
N LEU A 33 -6.96 4.15 -9.13
CA LEU A 33 -7.57 2.98 -8.50
C LEU A 33 -8.97 3.34 -8.01
N SER A 34 -9.92 2.47 -8.31
CA SER A 34 -11.30 2.61 -7.87
C SER A 34 -11.74 1.36 -7.14
N GLY A 35 -12.50 1.51 -6.05
CA GLY A 35 -13.00 0.39 -5.25
C GLY A 35 -12.19 0.10 -3.99
N LYS A 36 -12.33 -1.13 -3.48
CA LYS A 36 -11.75 -1.56 -2.21
C LYS A 36 -10.24 -1.76 -2.35
N ALA A 37 -9.48 -1.29 -1.37
CA ALA A 37 -8.04 -1.49 -1.28
C ALA A 37 -7.61 -1.75 0.16
N ILE A 38 -6.44 -2.37 0.32
CA ILE A 38 -5.69 -2.33 1.58
C ILE A 38 -4.77 -1.12 1.51
N ALA A 39 -4.88 -0.24 2.49
CA ALA A 39 -4.02 0.92 2.64
C ALA A 39 -2.94 0.63 3.68
N CYS A 40 -1.68 0.77 3.27
CA CYS A 40 -0.53 0.67 4.16
C CYS A 40 0.16 2.04 4.24
N LEU A 41 0.05 2.69 5.39
CA LEU A 41 0.83 3.89 5.71
C LEU A 41 2.21 3.44 6.19
N SER A 42 3.26 3.90 5.51
CA SER A 42 4.61 3.39 5.72
C SER A 42 5.68 4.47 5.66
N ASN A 43 6.79 4.17 6.32
CA ASN A 43 8.05 4.81 6.04
C ASN A 43 8.89 3.87 5.19
N SER A 44 8.81 4.07 3.88
CA SER A 44 9.54 3.27 2.89
C SER A 44 10.85 3.94 2.51
N THR A 45 11.88 3.13 2.31
CA THR A 45 13.21 3.57 1.85
C THR A 45 13.65 2.66 0.71
N LEU A 46 14.24 3.24 -0.33
CA LEU A 46 14.76 2.46 -1.46
C LEU A 46 16.27 2.29 -1.27
N GLU A 47 16.71 1.06 -1.01
CA GLU A 47 18.12 0.73 -0.82
C GLU A 47 18.54 -0.34 -1.84
N ASN A 48 19.61 -0.07 -2.62
CA ASN A 48 20.14 -1.01 -3.61
C ASN A 48 19.10 -1.54 -4.62
N GLY A 49 18.11 -0.71 -4.98
CA GLY A 49 17.02 -1.09 -5.89
C GLY A 49 15.90 -1.92 -5.26
N ASN A 50 15.94 -2.16 -3.94
CA ASN A 50 14.90 -2.85 -3.20
C ASN A 50 14.19 -1.90 -2.24
N TRP A 51 12.87 -1.96 -2.21
CA TRP A 51 12.09 -1.20 -1.24
C TRP A 51 12.09 -1.89 0.12
N HIS A 52 12.46 -1.13 1.14
CA HIS A 52 12.36 -1.50 2.54
C HIS A 52 11.21 -0.73 3.17
N HIS A 53 10.13 -1.42 3.48
CA HIS A 53 8.90 -0.83 3.99
C HIS A 53 8.80 -1.01 5.50
N ARG A 54 8.74 0.10 6.24
CA ARG A 54 8.34 0.09 7.65
C ARG A 54 6.87 0.48 7.74
N MET A 55 5.99 -0.49 7.95
CA MET A 55 4.55 -0.22 8.02
C MET A 55 4.20 0.37 9.39
N ASN A 56 3.48 1.49 9.39
CA ASN A 56 2.99 2.13 10.61
C ASN A 56 1.52 1.79 10.86
N SER A 57 0.74 1.64 9.79
CA SER A 57 -0.67 1.29 9.87
C SER A 57 -1.10 0.57 8.60
N ILE A 58 -1.93 -0.46 8.75
CA ILE A 58 -2.49 -1.21 7.63
C ILE A 58 -3.98 -1.42 7.91
N TYR A 59 -4.84 -1.09 6.94
CA TYR A 59 -6.29 -1.25 7.09
C TYR A 59 -6.99 -1.34 5.74
N ASN A 60 -8.20 -1.89 5.75
CA ASN A 60 -9.05 -1.99 4.56
C ASN A 60 -9.82 -0.70 4.36
N THR A 61 -9.93 -0.24 3.11
CA THR A 61 -10.71 0.93 2.74
C THR A 61 -11.55 0.64 1.51
N ASP A 62 -12.75 1.21 1.47
CA ASP A 62 -13.60 1.25 0.29
C ASP A 62 -13.51 2.62 -0.42
N ASN A 63 -12.76 3.56 0.17
CA ASN A 63 -12.63 4.95 -0.27
C ASN A 63 -11.16 5.36 -0.35
N ILE A 64 -10.54 5.11 -1.51
CA ILE A 64 -9.13 5.41 -1.77
C ILE A 64 -8.83 6.91 -1.70
N THR A 65 -9.76 7.74 -2.16
CA THR A 65 -9.62 9.21 -2.13
C THR A 65 -9.48 9.74 -0.70
N GLU A 66 -10.25 9.20 0.23
CA GLU A 66 -10.16 9.57 1.65
C GLU A 66 -8.84 9.13 2.27
N VAL A 67 -8.32 7.95 1.89
CA VAL A 67 -7.00 7.49 2.33
C VAL A 67 -5.88 8.37 1.80
N LEU A 68 -5.92 8.78 0.52
CA LEU A 68 -4.95 9.72 -0.04
C LEU A 68 -4.99 11.06 0.68
N LYS A 69 -6.19 11.56 1.00
CA LYS A 69 -6.34 12.78 1.82
C LYS A 69 -5.78 12.59 3.23
N HIS A 70 -6.02 11.44 3.87
CA HIS A 70 -5.46 11.16 5.18
C HIS A 70 -3.92 11.09 5.12
N PHE A 71 -3.36 10.40 4.12
CA PHE A 71 -1.92 10.35 3.87
C PHE A 71 -1.31 11.73 3.64
N SER A 72 -1.96 12.58 2.84
CA SER A 72 -1.57 13.97 2.58
C SER A 72 -1.42 14.79 3.87
N ASN A 73 -2.27 14.55 4.87
CA ASN A 73 -2.26 15.25 6.16
C ASN A 73 -1.33 14.64 7.23
N ARG A 74 -0.58 13.58 6.91
CA ARG A 74 0.27 12.84 7.86
C ARG A 74 1.75 13.10 7.59
N ASP A 75 2.38 13.99 8.35
CA ASP A 75 3.80 14.33 8.20
C ASP A 75 4.75 13.23 8.71
N ASP A 76 4.27 12.34 9.58
CA ASP A 76 5.02 11.21 10.16
C ASP A 76 5.16 10.00 9.22
N ILE A 77 4.50 10.04 8.06
CA ILE A 77 4.46 8.99 7.05
C ILE A 77 5.08 9.51 5.76
N SER A 78 5.98 8.78 5.13
CA SER A 78 6.58 9.17 3.84
C SER A 78 5.89 8.53 2.63
N HIS A 79 5.29 7.35 2.78
CA HIS A 79 4.71 6.59 1.67
C HIS A 79 3.36 5.99 2.03
N LEU A 80 2.45 5.97 1.05
CA LEU A 80 1.21 5.19 1.08
C LEU A 80 1.33 4.06 0.06
N ILE A 81 1.05 2.83 0.47
CA ILE A 81 0.91 1.70 -0.45
C ILE A 81 -0.57 1.32 -0.50
N LEU A 82 -1.09 1.16 -1.71
CA LEU A 82 -2.45 0.69 -1.97
C LEU A 82 -2.38 -0.66 -2.69
N LEU A 83 -3.02 -1.68 -2.11
CA LEU A 83 -3.21 -2.99 -2.73
C LEU A 83 -4.70 -3.13 -3.11
N PRO A 84 -5.07 -3.03 -4.39
CA PRO A 84 -6.45 -3.22 -4.82
C PRO A 84 -6.97 -4.60 -4.42
N TYR A 85 -8.20 -4.71 -3.94
CA TYR A 85 -8.75 -6.02 -3.56
C TYR A 85 -8.84 -6.99 -4.74
N GLU A 86 -9.04 -6.47 -5.95
CA GLU A 86 -9.10 -7.27 -7.18
C GLU A 86 -7.74 -7.87 -7.59
N SER A 87 -6.63 -7.29 -7.14
CA SER A 87 -5.29 -7.85 -7.36
C SER A 87 -4.91 -8.89 -6.30
N ILE A 88 -5.75 -9.07 -5.27
CA ILE A 88 -5.55 -10.11 -4.25
C ILE A 88 -6.14 -11.42 -4.78
N PRO A 89 -5.34 -12.50 -4.86
CA PRO A 89 -5.83 -13.79 -5.33
C PRO A 89 -7.09 -14.25 -4.56
N ASN A 90 -8.15 -14.58 -5.29
CA ASN A 90 -9.49 -14.97 -4.76
C ASN A 90 -9.48 -16.12 -3.73
N HIS A 91 -8.37 -16.84 -3.57
CA HIS A 91 -8.29 -18.04 -2.76
C HIS A 91 -7.95 -17.82 -1.29
N ASN A 92 -7.66 -16.60 -0.81
CA ASN A 92 -7.38 -16.40 0.63
C ASN A 92 -7.74 -15.01 1.16
N LYS A 93 -8.83 -14.90 1.92
CA LYS A 93 -9.09 -13.72 2.77
C LYS A 93 -8.15 -13.63 3.97
N ASP A 94 -7.56 -14.75 4.40
CA ASP A 94 -6.60 -14.84 5.52
C ASP A 94 -5.24 -14.16 5.21
N HIS A 95 -5.01 -13.76 3.96
CA HIS A 95 -3.73 -13.25 3.49
C HIS A 95 -3.51 -11.76 3.81
N VAL A 96 -4.59 -10.98 3.91
CA VAL A 96 -4.50 -9.58 4.35
C VAL A 96 -4.03 -9.51 5.79
N ASP A 97 -4.60 -10.35 6.66
CA ASP A 97 -4.18 -10.47 8.06
C ASP A 97 -2.74 -10.97 8.17
N ASN A 98 -2.29 -11.85 7.28
CA ASN A 98 -0.88 -12.27 7.23
C ASN A 98 0.05 -11.15 6.76
N LEU A 99 -0.34 -10.35 5.76
CA LEU A 99 0.41 -9.18 5.32
C LEU A 99 0.49 -8.13 6.44
N ILE A 100 -0.62 -7.93 7.16
CA ILE A 100 -0.70 -7.11 8.38
C ILE A 100 0.26 -7.65 9.45
N ARG A 101 0.17 -8.95 9.77
CA ARG A 101 1.00 -9.58 10.81
C ARG A 101 2.48 -9.55 10.47
N TYR A 102 2.84 -9.87 9.24
CA TYR A 102 4.23 -9.94 8.79
C TYR A 102 4.91 -8.58 8.81
N HIS A 103 4.20 -7.52 8.39
CA HIS A 103 4.79 -6.19 8.29
C HIS A 103 4.64 -5.31 9.53
N LEU A 104 3.70 -5.58 10.45
CA LEU A 104 3.52 -4.80 11.69
C LEU A 104 4.12 -5.46 12.95
N HIS A 105 4.37 -6.78 12.96
CA HIS A 105 4.90 -7.50 14.13
C HIS A 105 6.35 -7.96 14.00
N ARG A 106 7.11 -7.43 13.02
CA ARG A 106 8.57 -7.49 12.96
C ARG A 106 9.18 -6.17 13.39
#